data_AF-A0A0S3KBT0-F1
#
_entry.id   AF-A0A0S3KBT0-F1
#
_cell.length_a   1.000
_cell.length_b   1.000
_cell.length_c   1.000
_cell.angle_alpha   90.00
_cell.angle_beta   90.00
_cell.angle_gamma   90.00
#
_symmetry.space_group_name_H-M   'P 1'
#
loop_
_entity.id
_entity.type
_entity.pdbx_description
1 polymer ?
#
loop_
_entity_poly.entity_id
_entity_poly.type
_entity_poly.pdbx_seq_one_letter_code
_entity_poly.pdbx_strand_id
1 'polypeptide(L)' 'MKKWWAVNVVWLVVFISGLIHLLNRVVDGSGAEQTVGLRMISIAIIAVLFFIVLFIQMSWRHSIKKKTWRTLNHK' A
#
# COMPACT_ATOMS: atom_id res chain seq x y z
N MET A 1 -8.23 11.02 14.25
CA MET A 1 -9.08 10.49 13.15
C MET A 1 -8.65 11.03 11.78
N LYS A 2 -8.60 12.37 11.56
CA LYS A 2 -8.20 12.96 10.26
C LYS A 2 -6.77 12.62 9.80
N LYS A 3 -5.78 12.66 10.71
CA LYS A 3 -4.36 12.38 10.39
C LYS A 3 -4.12 10.94 9.87
N TRP A 4 -4.85 9.95 10.38
CA TRP A 4 -4.71 8.55 9.94
C TRP A 4 -5.24 8.34 8.51
N TRP A 5 -6.32 9.05 8.16
CA TRP A 5 -6.89 8.98 6.83
C TRP A 5 -5.97 9.63 5.79
N ALA A 6 -5.34 10.76 6.14
CA ALA A 6 -4.34 11.42 5.29
C ALA A 6 -3.17 10.50 4.92
N VAL A 7 -2.65 9.71 5.88
CA VAL A 7 -1.56 8.74 5.60
C VAL A 7 -2.00 7.66 4.62
N ASN A 8 -3.23 7.16 4.73
CA ASN A 8 -3.76 6.17 3.78
C ASN A 8 -3.96 6.76 2.39
N VAL A 9 -4.44 8.00 2.29
CA VAL A 9 -4.60 8.71 1.01
C VAL A 9 -3.24 8.91 0.34
N VAL A 10 -2.22 9.34 1.09
CA VAL A 10 -0.86 9.47 0.55
C VAL A 10 -0.36 8.13 0.01
N TRP A 11 -0.54 7.04 0.76
CA TRP A 11 -0.17 5.71 0.29
C TRP A 11 -0.93 5.27 -0.97
N LEU A 12 -2.23 5.56 -1.05
CA LEU A 12 -3.03 5.29 -2.24
C LEU A 12 -2.51 6.07 -3.45
N VAL A 13 -2.16 7.35 -3.27
CA VAL A 13 -1.60 8.19 -4.34
C VAL A 13 -0.26 7.64 -4.82
N VAL A 14 0.63 7.25 -3.91
CA VAL A 14 1.92 6.61 -4.27
C VAL A 14 1.67 5.33 -5.06
N PHE A 15 0.76 4.48 -4.61
CA PHE A 15 0.40 3.25 -5.31
C PHE A 15 -0.13 3.50 -6.74
N ILE A 16 -1.08 4.41 -6.90
CA ILE A 16 -1.64 4.78 -8.21
C ILE A 16 -0.55 5.36 -9.11
N SER A 17 0.31 6.24 -8.58
CA SER A 17 1.42 6.81 -9.34
C SER A 17 2.41 5.75 -9.84
N GLY A 18 2.68 4.73 -9.02
CA GLY A 18 3.51 3.58 -9.40
C GLY A 18 2.87 2.73 -10.49
N LEU A 19 1.55 2.52 -10.44
CA LEU A 19 0.79 1.84 -11.48
C LEU A 19 0.86 2.57 -12.82
N ILE A 20 0.63 3.89 -12.82
CA ILE A 20 0.71 4.72 -14.03
C ILE A 20 2.13 4.66 -14.61
N HIS A 21 3.15 4.78 -13.76
CA HIS A 21 4.54 4.68 -14.19
C HIS A 21 4.84 3.34 -14.86
N LEU A 22 4.36 2.25 -14.27
CA LEU A 22 4.55 0.90 -14.80
C LEU A 22 3.78 0.65 -16.12
N LEU A 23 2.62 1.30 -16.29
CA LEU A 23 1.81 1.26 -17.51
C LEU A 23 2.36 2.13 -18.66
N ASN A 24 3.25 3.08 -18.36
CA ASN A 24 3.88 3.92 -19.37
C ASN A 24 5.29 3.46 -19.75
N ARG A 25 5.88 2.52 -19.00
CA ARG A 25 7.21 1.96 -19.32
C ARG A 25 7.18 0.97 -20.47
N VAL A 26 8.02 1.21 -21.47
CA VAL A 26 8.31 0.29 -22.58
C VAL A 26 9.47 -0.64 -22.25
N VAL A 27 10.44 -0.16 -21.48
CA VAL A 27 11.67 -0.88 -21.12
C VAL A 27 11.78 -1.01 -19.62
N ASP A 28 12.15 -2.20 -19.14
CA ASP A 28 12.34 -2.51 -17.72
C ASP A 28 13.67 -1.98 -17.16
N GLY A 29 13.94 -2.23 -15.87
CA GLY A 29 15.14 -1.71 -15.19
C GLY A 29 16.45 -2.31 -15.68
N SER A 30 16.38 -3.39 -16.46
CA SER A 30 17.53 -4.10 -17.04
C SER A 30 17.81 -3.70 -18.50
N GLY A 31 16.96 -2.85 -19.09
CA GLY A 31 17.05 -2.50 -20.51
C GLY A 31 16.30 -3.48 -21.42
N ALA A 32 15.58 -4.46 -20.87
CA ALA A 32 14.79 -5.42 -21.64
C ALA A 32 13.39 -4.88 -21.92
N GLU A 33 12.82 -5.26 -23.06
CA GLU A 33 11.46 -4.87 -23.40
C GLU A 33 10.45 -5.49 -22.44
N GLN A 34 9.57 -4.65 -21.92
CA GLN A 34 8.58 -5.07 -20.96
C GLN A 34 7.40 -5.73 -21.69
N THR A 35 7.43 -7.06 -21.80
CA THR A 35 6.33 -7.82 -22.38
C THR A 35 5.03 -7.65 -21.56
N VAL A 36 3.88 -7.86 -22.20
CA VAL A 36 2.56 -7.76 -21.53
C VAL A 36 2.49 -8.68 -20.31
N GLY A 37 3.05 -9.89 -20.41
CA GLY A 37 3.11 -10.83 -19.29
C GLY A 37 3.94 -10.32 -18.11
N LEU A 38 5.15 -9.82 -18.38
CA LEU A 38 6.03 -9.26 -17.35
C LEU A 38 5.40 -8.03 -16.69
N ARG A 39 4.75 -7.15 -17.47
CA ARG A 39 4.02 -5.99 -16.94
C ARG A 39 2.93 -6.40 -15.96
N MET A 40 2.13 -7.40 -16.28
CA MET A 40 1.07 -7.88 -15.39
C MET A 40 1.63 -8.46 -14.08
N ILE A 41 2.74 -9.19 -14.15
CA ILE A 41 3.44 -9.71 -12.96
C ILE A 41 3.94 -8.55 -12.09
N SER A 42 4.57 -7.54 -12.68
CA SER A 42 5.04 -6.36 -11.94
C SER A 42 3.89 -5.59 -11.28
N ILE A 43 2.75 -5.44 -11.97
CA ILE A 43 1.54 -4.82 -11.38
C ILE A 43 1.04 -5.65 -10.20
N ALA A 44 0.99 -6.98 -10.34
CA ALA A 44 0.57 -7.88 -9.28
C ALA A 44 1.48 -7.78 -8.05
N ILE A 45 2.80 -7.70 -8.25
CA ILE A 45 3.76 -7.54 -7.15
C ILE A 45 3.52 -6.23 -6.39
N ILE A 46 3.38 -5.10 -7.09
CA ILE A 46 3.12 -3.80 -6.46
C ILE A 46 1.77 -3.82 -5.74
N ALA A 47 0.74 -4.45 -6.32
CA ALA A 47 -0.57 -4.62 -5.68
C ALA A 47 -0.46 -5.43 -4.38
N VAL A 48 0.22 -6.57 -4.39
CA VAL A 48 0.43 -7.41 -3.20
C VAL A 48 1.15 -6.63 -2.10
N LEU A 49 2.24 -5.92 -2.44
CA LEU A 49 2.97 -5.10 -1.47
C LEU A 49 2.10 -4.01 -0.85
N PHE A 50 1.26 -3.35 -1.66
CA PHE A 50 0.32 -2.34 -1.17
C PHE A 50 -0.71 -2.94 -0.19
N PHE A 51 -1.27 -4.11 -0.50
CA PHE A 51 -2.20 -4.79 0.41
C PHE A 51 -1.54 -5.23 1.71
N ILE A 52 -0.28 -5.70 1.69
CA ILE A 52 0.47 -6.03 2.90
C ILE A 52 0.61 -4.80 3.81
N VAL A 53 1.01 -3.66 3.24
CA VAL A 53 1.15 -2.41 4.00
C VAL A 53 -0.20 -1.97 4.59
N LEU A 54 -1.28 -2.01 3.80
CA LEU A 54 -2.63 -1.71 4.28
C LEU A 54 -3.05 -2.63 5.43
N PHE A 55 -2.77 -3.93 5.31
CA PHE A 55 -3.12 -4.92 6.33
C PHE A 55 -2.39 -4.65 7.66
N ILE A 56 -1.10 -4.33 7.60
CA ILE A 56 -0.31 -3.95 8.78
C ILE A 56 -0.88 -2.67 9.42
N GLN A 57 -1.18 -1.64 8.62
CA GLN A 57 -1.72 -0.38 9.12
C GLN A 57 -3.09 -0.55 9.81
N MET A 58 -3.97 -1.39 9.25
CA MET A 58 -5.28 -1.69 9.83
C MET A 58 -5.14 -2.49 11.13
N SER A 59 -4.28 -3.50 11.15
CA SER A 59 -4.02 -4.33 12.33
C SER A 59 -3.44 -3.50 13.48
N TRP A 60 -2.48 -2.62 13.18
CA TRP A 60 -1.91 -1.69 14.15
C TRP A 60 -2.96 -0.75 14.75
N ARG A 61 -3.79 -0.13 13.91
CA ARG A 61 -4.88 0.76 14.37
C ARG A 61 -5.86 0.03 15.29
N HIS A 62 -6.21 -1.20 14.96
CA HIS A 62 -7.11 -2.02 15.76
C HIS A 62 -6.49 -2.33 17.14
N SER A 63 -5.21 -2.67 17.19
CA SER A 63 -4.46 -2.92 18.44
C SER A 63 -4.35 -1.68 19.34
N ILE A 64 -4.12 -0.49 18.77
CA ILE A 64 -4.13 0.76 19.56
C ILE A 64 -5.49 0.99 20.20
N LYS A 65 -6.59 0.85 19.43
CA LYS A 65 -7.94 1.07 19.97
C LYS A 65 -8.27 0.14 21.13
N LYS A 66 -7.84 -1.13 21.08
CA LYS A 66 -8.01 -2.08 22.19
C LYS A 66 -7.24 -1.68 23.45
N LYS A 67 -6.05 -1.10 23.30
CA LYS A 67 -5.22 -0.69 24.45
C LYS A 67 -5.85 0.49 25.19
N THR A 68 -6.30 1.51 24.44
CA THR A 68 -6.98 2.69 24.99
C THR A 68 -8.29 2.34 25.73
N TRP A 69 -9.09 1.42 25.17
CA TRP A 69 -10.34 0.99 25.83
C TRP A 69 -10.09 0.28 27.16
N ARG A 70 -9.08 -0.61 27.22
CA ARG A 70 -8.74 -1.33 28.47
C ARG A 70 -8.24 -0.40 29.58
N THR A 71 -7.48 0.64 29.25
CA THR A 71 -6.99 1.60 30.24
C THR A 71 -8.07 2.52 30.84
N LEU A 72 -9.18 2.74 30.13
CA LEU A 72 -10.28 3.58 30.61
C LEU A 72 -11.26 2.80 31.52
N ASN A 73 -11.42 1.49 31.32
CA ASN A 73 -12.33 0.66 32.12
C ASN A 73 -11.72 0.15 33.45
N HIS A 74 -10.41 0.32 33.66
CA HIS A 74 -9.71 -0.09 34.88
C HIS A 74 -9.33 1.10 35.79
N LYS A 75 -9.90 2.28 35.54
CA LYS A 75 -9.87 3.45 36.43
C LYS A 75 -11.29 3.74 36.90
#